data_AF-A0A7Z0KKK6-F1
#
_entry.id   AF-A0A7Z0KKK6-F1
#
_cell.length_a   1.000
_cell.length_b   1.000
_cell.length_c   1.000
_cell.angle_alpha   90.00
_cell.angle_beta   90.00
_cell.angle_gamma   90.00
#
_symmetry.space_group_name_H-M   'P 1'
#
loop_
_entity.id
_entity.type
_entity.pdbx_description
1 polymer ?
#
loop_
_entity_poly.entity_id
_entity_poly.type
_entity_poly.pdbx_seq_one_letter_code
_entity_poly.pdbx_strand_id
1 'polypeptide(L)'
;MSNDYNIVDNINILNDPKIDVITKNSIAISLSETADKRVLYCLHDLIKNPLYKNMRGTFVYCLRSFPSEGSFSLAIELVLTGNFEVAHEAFEILDNVKEKIDQEVVRASYDKVSTFYENNSEYEEWRKFLIEDLMSMFD
;
A
#
# COMPACT_ATOMS: atom_id res chain seq x y z
N MET A 1 -29.48 -5.05 10.07
CA MET A 1 -28.64 -3.84 10.23
C MET A 1 -28.16 -3.46 8.84
N SER A 2 -28.20 -2.18 8.45
CA SER A 2 -27.72 -1.83 7.09
C SER A 2 -26.21 -2.07 6.99
N ASN A 3 -25.74 -2.40 5.79
CA ASN A 3 -24.33 -2.66 5.50
C ASN A 3 -23.42 -1.48 5.94
N ASP A 4 -23.96 -0.26 5.89
CA ASP A 4 -23.27 0.97 6.23
C ASP A 4 -22.88 1.07 7.72
N TYR A 5 -23.77 0.67 8.64
CA TYR A 5 -23.47 0.67 10.09
C TYR A 5 -22.33 -0.31 10.42
N ASN A 6 -22.30 -1.46 9.75
CA ASN A 6 -21.25 -2.47 9.97
C ASN A 6 -19.87 -1.97 9.51
N ILE A 7 -19.80 -1.24 8.38
CA ILE A 7 -18.54 -0.65 7.89
C ILE A 7 -18.00 0.39 8.88
N VAL A 8 -18.86 1.29 9.37
CA VAL A 8 -18.44 2.36 10.29
C VAL A 8 -17.96 1.78 11.63
N ASP A 9 -18.67 0.81 12.19
CA ASP A 9 -18.29 0.17 13.46
C ASP A 9 -16.93 -0.55 13.33
N ASN A 10 -16.71 -1.27 12.22
CA ASN A 10 -15.43 -1.94 11.98
C ASN A 10 -14.28 -0.97 11.71
N ILE A 11 -14.52 0.16 11.03
CA ILE A 11 -13.52 1.23 10.89
C ILE A 11 -13.15 1.81 12.26
N ASN A 12 -14.11 1.98 13.17
CA ASN A 12 -13.83 2.42 14.53
C ASN A 12 -12.93 1.41 15.28
N ILE A 13 -13.16 0.11 15.10
CA ILE A 13 -12.30 -0.95 15.66
C ILE A 13 -10.90 -0.91 15.02
N LEU A 14 -10.80 -0.70 13.71
CA LEU A 14 -9.53 -0.53 13.01
C LEU A 14 -8.74 0.68 13.50
N ASN A 15 -9.39 1.74 13.95
CA ASN A 15 -8.73 2.94 14.46
C ASN A 15 -8.42 2.91 15.97
N ASP A 16 -9.01 1.99 16.75
CA ASP A 16 -8.74 1.89 18.18
C ASP A 16 -7.35 1.29 18.46
N PRO A 17 -6.38 2.05 19.00
CA PRO A 17 -5.01 1.56 19.22
C PRO A 17 -4.91 0.43 20.25
N LYS A 18 -5.96 0.16 21.03
CA LYS A 18 -6.00 -0.92 22.03
C LYS A 18 -6.28 -2.29 21.43
N ILE A 19 -6.80 -2.32 20.20
CA ILE A 19 -7.07 -3.56 19.50
C ILE A 19 -5.75 -4.09 18.93
N ASP A 20 -5.52 -5.39 19.11
CA ASP A 20 -4.31 -6.04 18.62
C ASP A 20 -4.29 -6.08 17.08
N VAL A 21 -3.09 -6.17 16.51
CA VAL A 21 -2.91 -6.12 15.06
C VAL A 21 -3.52 -7.32 14.33
N ILE A 22 -3.60 -8.49 14.97
CA ILE A 22 -4.13 -9.70 14.34
C ILE A 22 -5.63 -9.53 14.13
N THR A 23 -6.35 -9.05 15.15
CA THR A 23 -7.76 -8.68 15.04
C THR A 23 -7.97 -7.62 13.96
N LYS A 24 -7.14 -6.58 13.92
CA LYS A 24 -7.21 -5.55 12.86
C LYS A 24 -7.01 -6.13 11.47
N ASN A 25 -6.06 -7.04 11.29
CA ASN A 25 -5.79 -7.68 10.00
C ASN A 25 -7.01 -8.44 9.49
N SER A 26 -7.66 -9.24 10.34
CA SER A 26 -8.89 -9.96 9.96
C SER A 26 -10.02 -9.01 9.56
N ILE A 27 -10.19 -7.89 10.28
CA ILE A 27 -11.21 -6.89 9.96
C ILE A 27 -10.86 -6.15 8.66
N ALA A 28 -9.60 -5.78 8.45
CA ALA A 28 -9.13 -5.09 7.26
C ALA A 28 -9.38 -5.91 5.99
N ILE A 29 -9.10 -7.22 6.03
CA ILE A 29 -9.38 -8.15 4.92
C ILE A 29 -10.87 -8.18 4.62
N SER A 30 -11.72 -8.39 5.64
CA SER A 30 -13.17 -8.44 5.42
C SER A 30 -13.73 -7.11 4.90
N LEU A 31 -13.21 -5.98 5.35
CA LEU A 31 -13.65 -4.67 4.89
C LEU A 31 -13.15 -4.35 3.47
N SER A 32 -11.98 -4.83 3.05
CA SER A 32 -11.45 -4.53 1.72
C SER A 32 -12.32 -5.12 0.60
N GLU A 33 -12.94 -6.28 0.85
CA GLU A 33 -13.91 -6.91 -0.06
C GLU A 33 -15.13 -6.04 -0.37
N THR A 34 -15.44 -5.05 0.48
CA THR A 34 -16.56 -4.13 0.26
C THR A 34 -16.27 -3.07 -0.81
N ALA A 35 -14.99 -2.86 -1.15
CA ALA A 35 -14.49 -1.78 -2.01
C ALA A 35 -14.99 -0.36 -1.59
N ASP A 36 -15.39 -0.18 -0.32
CA ASP A 36 -15.87 1.10 0.18
C ASP A 36 -14.71 2.09 0.36
N LYS A 37 -14.82 3.28 -0.23
CA LYS A 37 -13.76 4.29 -0.21
C LYS A 37 -13.33 4.73 1.19
N ARG A 38 -14.21 4.63 2.20
CA ARG A 38 -13.87 4.94 3.59
C ARG A 38 -12.87 3.94 4.16
N VAL A 39 -12.96 2.67 3.72
CA VAL A 39 -12.01 1.62 4.09
C VAL A 39 -10.64 1.93 3.48
N LEU A 40 -10.60 2.35 2.20
CA LEU A 40 -9.34 2.77 1.56
C LEU A 40 -8.63 3.86 2.36
N TYR A 41 -9.35 4.89 2.80
CA TYR A 41 -8.78 5.96 3.61
C TYR A 41 -8.27 5.47 4.98
N CYS A 42 -9.04 4.61 5.65
CA CYS A 42 -8.61 4.01 6.91
C CYS A 42 -7.33 3.16 6.73
N LEU A 43 -7.23 2.35 5.66
CA LEU A 43 -6.04 1.57 5.36
C LEU A 43 -4.82 2.46 5.09
N HIS A 44 -4.98 3.57 4.36
CA HIS A 44 -3.91 4.53 4.14
C HIS A 44 -3.36 5.09 5.45
N ASP A 45 -4.24 5.45 6.38
CA ASP A 45 -3.85 5.98 7.69
C ASP A 45 -3.11 4.92 8.53
N LEU A 46 -3.59 3.67 8.52
CA LEU A 46 -2.93 2.56 9.21
C LEU A 46 -1.54 2.27 8.62
N ILE A 47 -1.38 2.30 7.30
CA ILE A 47 -0.09 2.05 6.62
C ILE A 47 0.94 3.14 6.96
N LYS A 48 0.50 4.39 7.06
CA LYS A 48 1.36 5.55 7.39
C LYS A 48 1.67 5.64 8.88
N ASN A 49 0.88 5.01 9.74
CA ASN A 49 1.09 5.05 11.18
C ASN A 49 2.38 4.29 11.59
N PRO A 50 3.34 4.95 12.25
CA PRO A 50 4.59 4.33 12.68
C PRO A 50 4.41 3.11 13.60
N LEU A 51 3.30 3.05 14.35
CA LEU A 51 2.96 1.92 15.23
C LEU A 51 2.93 0.58 14.46
N TYR A 52 2.55 0.61 13.19
CA TYR A 52 2.40 -0.57 12.35
C TYR A 52 3.53 -0.76 11.34
N LYS A 53 4.64 -0.01 11.43
CA LYS A 53 5.72 -0.02 10.43
C LYS A 53 6.19 -1.43 10.05
N ASN A 54 6.29 -2.35 11.03
CA ASN A 54 6.76 -3.72 10.84
C ASN A 54 5.61 -4.76 10.71
N MET A 55 4.35 -4.33 10.73
CA MET A 55 3.16 -5.20 10.73
C MET A 55 2.08 -4.74 9.73
N ARG A 56 2.42 -3.83 8.82
CA ARG A 56 1.48 -3.22 7.86
C ARG A 56 1.33 -4.01 6.56
N GLY A 57 2.02 -5.13 6.38
CA GLY A 57 1.98 -5.95 5.16
C GLY A 57 0.55 -6.32 4.76
N THR A 58 -0.25 -6.81 5.71
CA THR A 58 -1.67 -7.13 5.47
C THR A 58 -2.50 -5.91 5.09
N PHE A 59 -2.23 -4.72 5.65
CA PHE A 59 -2.95 -3.52 5.26
C PHE A 59 -2.63 -3.11 3.82
N VAL A 60 -1.38 -3.29 3.38
CA VAL A 60 -0.96 -3.06 1.99
C VAL A 60 -1.62 -4.08 1.06
N TYR A 61 -1.62 -5.36 1.43
CA TYR A 61 -2.34 -6.42 0.71
C TYR A 61 -3.82 -6.04 0.46
N CYS A 62 -4.50 -5.51 1.47
CA CYS A 62 -5.89 -5.09 1.37
C CYS A 62 -6.12 -3.95 0.34
N LEU A 63 -5.09 -3.15 0.02
CA LEU A 63 -5.22 -2.09 -0.99
C LEU A 63 -5.46 -2.66 -2.40
N ARG A 64 -5.11 -3.92 -2.67
CA ARG A 64 -5.34 -4.58 -3.96
C ARG A 64 -6.83 -4.74 -4.31
N SER A 65 -7.72 -4.61 -3.32
CA SER A 65 -9.18 -4.62 -3.54
C SER A 65 -9.73 -3.29 -4.08
N PHE A 66 -8.90 -2.25 -4.19
CA PHE A 66 -9.29 -0.91 -4.63
C PHE A 66 -8.59 -0.54 -5.94
N PRO A 67 -9.12 0.43 -6.72
CA PRO A 67 -8.43 0.94 -7.91
C PRO A 67 -7.01 1.43 -7.57
N SER A 68 -6.02 0.98 -8.34
CA SER A 68 -4.60 1.22 -8.04
C SER A 68 -4.26 2.71 -8.05
N GLU A 69 -4.97 3.53 -8.83
CA GLU A 69 -4.84 5.00 -8.83
C GLU A 69 -4.91 5.59 -7.40
N GLY A 70 -5.81 5.08 -6.57
CA GLY A 70 -6.00 5.55 -5.21
C GLY A 70 -4.79 5.33 -4.29
N SER A 71 -3.92 4.37 -4.63
CA SER A 71 -2.78 3.97 -3.80
C SER A 71 -1.43 4.02 -4.52
N PHE A 72 -1.39 4.44 -5.79
CA PHE A 72 -0.22 4.34 -6.67
C PHE A 72 1.02 4.99 -6.06
N SER A 73 0.93 6.27 -5.68
CA SER A 73 2.08 6.98 -5.10
C SER A 73 2.51 6.40 -3.74
N LEU A 74 1.56 5.90 -2.94
CA LEU A 74 1.87 5.23 -1.67
C LEU A 74 2.59 3.91 -1.92
N ALA A 75 2.16 3.13 -2.91
CA ALA A 75 2.80 1.88 -3.28
C ALA A 75 4.26 2.10 -3.74
N ILE A 76 4.52 3.14 -4.54
CA ILE A 76 5.89 3.54 -4.91
C ILE A 76 6.76 3.79 -3.66
N GLU A 77 6.26 4.55 -2.69
CA GLU A 77 7.00 4.81 -1.45
C GLU A 77 7.28 3.54 -0.64
N LEU A 78 6.33 2.61 -0.63
CA LEU A 78 6.44 1.35 0.10
C LEU A 78 7.41 0.37 -0.58
N VAL A 79 7.51 0.34 -1.92
CA VAL A 79 8.55 -0.41 -2.62
C VAL A 79 9.95 0.08 -2.21
N LEU A 80 10.13 1.40 -2.12
CA LEU A 80 11.44 1.99 -1.81
C LEU A 80 11.83 1.88 -0.33
N THR A 81 10.86 1.90 0.59
CA THR A 81 11.14 2.06 2.04
C THR A 81 10.58 0.97 2.94
N GLY A 82 9.67 0.13 2.43
CA GLY A 82 9.07 -0.98 3.17
C GLY A 82 10.07 -2.10 3.43
N ASN A 83 9.81 -2.94 4.44
CA ASN A 83 10.54 -4.20 4.58
C ASN A 83 10.22 -5.15 3.41
N PHE A 84 10.85 -6.33 3.37
CA PHE A 84 10.67 -7.31 2.30
C PHE A 84 9.20 -7.54 1.93
N GLU A 85 8.36 -7.93 2.90
CA GLU A 85 6.94 -8.20 2.68
C GLU A 85 6.19 -6.97 2.15
N VAL A 86 6.31 -5.83 2.82
CA VAL A 86 5.60 -4.59 2.46
C VAL A 86 5.98 -4.11 1.05
N ALA A 87 7.25 -4.21 0.68
CA ALA A 87 7.72 -3.79 -0.62
C ALA A 87 7.16 -4.67 -1.75
N HIS A 88 7.13 -6.00 -1.57
CA HIS A 88 6.56 -6.91 -2.57
C HIS A 88 5.03 -6.76 -2.67
N GLU A 89 4.34 -6.61 -1.54
CA GLU A 89 2.91 -6.33 -1.53
C GLU A 89 2.57 -5.01 -2.24
N ALA A 90 3.42 -3.99 -2.09
CA ALA A 90 3.25 -2.73 -2.77
C ALA A 90 3.57 -2.82 -4.27
N PHE A 91 4.60 -3.56 -4.66
CA PHE A 91 4.95 -3.80 -6.05
C PHE A 91 3.78 -4.45 -6.81
N GLU A 92 3.12 -5.42 -6.19
CA GLU A 92 1.99 -6.12 -6.80
C GLU A 92 0.78 -5.22 -7.08
N ILE A 93 0.58 -4.14 -6.29
CA ILE A 93 -0.43 -3.11 -6.59
C ILE A 93 -0.09 -2.38 -7.90
N LEU A 94 1.20 -2.11 -8.11
CA LEU A 94 1.72 -1.40 -9.28
C LEU A 94 1.69 -2.31 -10.52
N ASP A 95 2.07 -3.58 -10.38
CA ASP A 95 2.09 -4.56 -11.47
C ASP A 95 0.69 -4.87 -12.01
N ASN A 96 -0.34 -4.68 -11.18
CA ASN A 96 -1.74 -4.91 -11.53
C ASN A 96 -2.54 -3.64 -11.86
N VAL A 97 -1.87 -2.51 -12.13
CA VAL A 97 -2.55 -1.27 -12.55
C VAL A 97 -3.31 -1.51 -13.85
N LYS A 98 -4.64 -1.33 -13.82
CA LYS A 98 -5.52 -1.42 -15.00
C LYS A 98 -6.04 -0.05 -15.43
N GLU A 99 -5.99 0.91 -14.51
CA GLU A 99 -6.46 2.26 -14.69
C GLU A 99 -5.39 3.13 -15.37
N LYS A 100 -5.84 4.21 -16.00
CA LYS A 100 -4.93 5.25 -16.47
C LYS A 100 -4.49 6.09 -15.27
N ILE A 101 -3.19 6.07 -14.96
CA ILE A 101 -2.59 6.96 -13.97
C ILE A 101 -2.28 8.31 -14.62
N ASP A 102 -2.45 9.39 -13.85
CA ASP A 102 -2.09 10.73 -14.30
C ASP A 102 -0.60 10.81 -14.70
N GLN A 103 -0.30 11.42 -15.84
CA GLN A 103 1.05 11.44 -16.41
C GLN A 103 2.05 12.20 -15.53
N GLU A 104 1.61 13.25 -14.81
CA GLU A 104 2.46 13.98 -13.87
C GLU A 104 2.82 13.09 -12.67
N VAL A 105 1.85 12.28 -12.19
CA VAL A 105 2.07 11.30 -11.13
C VAL A 105 3.04 10.20 -11.57
N VAL A 106 2.87 9.66 -12.79
CA VAL A 106 3.80 8.67 -13.35
C VAL A 106 5.21 9.23 -13.43
N ARG A 107 5.37 10.43 -13.97
CA ARG A 107 6.67 11.10 -14.09
C ARG A 107 7.32 11.34 -12.74
N ALA A 108 6.57 11.87 -11.76
CA ALA A 108 7.09 12.12 -10.42
C ALA A 108 7.49 10.81 -9.70
N SER A 109 6.75 9.72 -9.94
CA SER A 109 7.10 8.39 -9.43
C SER A 109 8.39 7.85 -10.06
N TYR A 110 8.54 7.97 -11.38
CA TYR A 110 9.77 7.58 -12.07
C TYR A 110 10.97 8.36 -11.53
N ASP A 111 10.87 9.70 -11.45
CA ASP A 111 11.94 10.55 -10.93
C ASP A 111 12.33 10.14 -9.50
N LYS A 112 11.35 9.80 -8.65
CA LYS A 112 11.57 9.30 -7.28
C LYS A 112 12.30 7.96 -7.27
N VAL A 113 11.87 7.00 -8.09
CA VAL A 113 12.48 5.66 -8.18
C VAL A 113 13.91 5.74 -8.71
N SER A 114 14.14 6.48 -9.81
CA SER A 114 15.46 6.67 -10.41
C SER A 114 16.42 7.38 -9.46
N THR A 115 15.97 8.47 -8.83
CA THR A 115 16.76 9.19 -7.82
C THR A 115 17.12 8.29 -6.64
N PHE A 116 16.18 7.45 -6.19
CA PHE A 116 16.47 6.48 -5.15
C PHE A 116 17.55 5.52 -5.65
N TYR A 117 17.32 4.82 -6.78
CA TYR A 117 18.24 3.84 -7.36
C TYR A 117 19.67 4.35 -7.50
N GLU A 118 19.87 5.56 -8.04
CA GLU A 118 21.17 6.18 -8.26
C GLU A 118 21.91 6.57 -6.96
N ASN A 119 21.17 7.01 -5.93
CA ASN A 119 21.78 7.60 -4.73
C ASN A 119 22.09 6.60 -3.62
N ASN A 120 21.61 5.36 -3.68
CA ASN A 120 22.03 4.36 -2.71
C ASN A 120 22.85 3.25 -3.41
N SER A 121 24.06 3.04 -2.91
CA SER A 121 24.95 1.95 -3.34
C SER A 121 24.81 0.70 -2.48
N GLU A 122 24.03 0.77 -1.39
CA GLU A 122 23.87 -0.29 -0.39
C GLU A 122 22.39 -0.66 -0.25
N TYR A 123 21.87 -1.45 -1.19
CA TYR A 123 20.57 -2.10 -1.04
C TYR A 123 20.76 -3.54 -0.56
N GLU A 124 19.73 -4.05 0.10
CA GLU A 124 19.48 -5.49 0.08
C GLU A 124 19.28 -5.93 -1.38
N GLU A 125 19.93 -7.02 -1.79
CA GLU A 125 19.93 -7.49 -3.17
C GLU A 125 18.50 -7.67 -3.73
N TRP A 126 17.57 -8.16 -2.90
CA TRP A 126 16.16 -8.32 -3.27
C TRP A 126 15.48 -6.99 -3.63
N ARG A 127 15.85 -5.87 -2.99
CA ARG A 127 15.24 -4.57 -3.28
C ARG A 127 15.76 -4.01 -4.59
N LYS A 128 17.04 -4.25 -4.89
CA LYS A 128 17.62 -3.84 -6.16
C LYS A 128 16.86 -4.47 -7.32
N PHE A 129 16.64 -5.79 -7.29
CA PHE A 129 15.86 -6.48 -8.32
C PHE A 129 14.43 -5.95 -8.41
N LEU A 130 13.75 -5.76 -7.28
CA LEU A 130 12.38 -5.23 -7.27
C LEU A 130 12.28 -3.81 -7.86
N ILE A 131 13.29 -2.96 -7.64
CA ILE A 131 13.36 -1.62 -8.22
C ILE A 131 13.66 -1.69 -9.72
N GLU A 132 14.55 -2.58 -10.17
CA GLU A 132 14.85 -2.77 -11.59
C GLU A 132 13.61 -3.24 -12.35
N ASP A 133 12.85 -4.20 -11.79
CA ASP A 133 11.57 -4.63 -12.33
C ASP A 133 10.58 -3.45 -12.39
N LEU A 134 10.46 -2.67 -11.31
CA LEU A 134 9.59 -1.48 -11.27
C LEU A 134 9.98 -0.43 -12.31
N MET A 135 11.28 -0.18 -12.51
CA MET A 135 11.75 0.78 -13.51
C MET A 135 11.37 0.33 -14.92
N SER A 136 11.45 -0.97 -15.23
CA SER A 136 11.07 -1.52 -16.54
C SER A 136 9.58 -1.33 -16.87
N MET A 137 8.73 -1.14 -15.86
CA MET A 137 7.29 -0.88 -16.06
C MET A 137 6.98 0.55 -16.52
N PHE A 138 7.94 1.48 -16.42
CA PHE A 138 7.77 2.86 -16.88
C PHE A 138 8.13 3.05 -18.37
N ASP A 139 8.74 2.05 -19.00
CA ASP A 139 9.15 2.04 -20.42
C ASP A 139 7.96 1.77 -21.37
#